data_AF-A0A848F5H0-F1
#
_entry.id   AF-A0A848F5H0-F1
#
_cell.length_a   1.000
_cell.length_b   1.000
_cell.length_c   1.000
_cell.angle_alpha   90.00
_cell.angle_beta   90.00
_cell.angle_gamma   90.00
#
_symmetry.space_group_name_H-M   'P 1'
#
loop_
_entity.id
_entity.type
_entity.pdbx_description
1 polymer ?
#
loop_
_entity_poly.entity_id
_entity_poly.type
_entity_poly.pdbx_seq_one_letter_code
_entity_poly.pdbx_strand_id
1 'polypeptide(L)'
;MSTDRDTDTPEAMARLIALLIVADTKLDPRELAMLDELDAFGRIGIERTEFMRVASELCEELGERLQQRPWLTLSERALIEAELQTVRDPARRRLVARLGAAVITADGRVQDSERVLFDHLLLRWGLTRADVSQAVREDGAGRAS
;
A
#
# COMPACT_ATOMS: atom_id res chain seq x y z
N MET A 1 -14.42 -0.21 -18.92
CA MET A 1 -14.72 0.91 -18.01
C MET A 1 -13.41 1.61 -17.73
N SER A 2 -13.22 2.82 -18.23
CA SER A 2 -12.07 3.65 -17.87
C SER A 2 -12.30 4.15 -16.45
N THR A 3 -11.67 3.51 -15.46
CA THR A 3 -11.51 4.15 -14.15
C THR A 3 -10.47 5.25 -14.33
N ASP A 4 -10.94 6.46 -14.57
CA ASP A 4 -10.11 7.65 -14.35
C ASP A 4 -9.82 7.66 -12.85
N ARG A 5 -8.67 7.11 -12.47
CA ARG A 5 -8.27 7.07 -11.06
C ARG A 5 -7.73 8.44 -10.72
N ASP A 6 -8.42 9.12 -9.82
CA ASP A 6 -7.95 10.39 -9.30
C ASP A 6 -6.55 10.21 -8.72
N THR A 7 -5.60 10.93 -9.30
CA THR A 7 -4.20 10.85 -8.90
C THR A 7 -3.99 11.64 -7.63
N ASP A 8 -3.06 11.19 -6.79
CA ASP A 8 -2.55 11.98 -5.68
C ASP A 8 -3.67 12.31 -4.66
N THR A 9 -4.62 11.38 -4.50
CA THR A 9 -5.72 11.46 -3.53
C THR A 9 -5.46 10.59 -2.28
N PRO A 10 -6.15 10.86 -1.16
CA PRO A 10 -6.18 9.95 -0.01
C PRO A 10 -6.55 8.52 -0.39
N GLU A 11 -7.55 8.36 -1.27
CA GLU A 11 -8.00 7.05 -1.75
C GLU A 11 -6.92 6.33 -2.56
N ALA A 12 -6.20 7.02 -3.45
CA ALA A 12 -5.09 6.44 -4.21
C ALA A 12 -3.98 5.90 -3.29
N MET A 13 -3.63 6.66 -2.25
CA MET A 13 -2.66 6.21 -1.24
C MET A 13 -3.19 5.03 -0.43
N ALA A 14 -4.47 5.06 -0.02
CA ALA A 14 -5.13 3.99 0.72
C ALA A 14 -5.17 2.69 -0.09
N ARG A 15 -5.52 2.75 -1.39
CA ARG A 15 -5.52 1.60 -2.30
C ARG A 15 -4.14 0.95 -2.41
N LEU A 16 -3.08 1.75 -2.52
CA LEU A 16 -1.72 1.21 -2.59
C LEU A 16 -1.25 0.58 -1.28
N ILE A 17 -1.59 1.17 -0.14
CA ILE A 17 -1.31 0.58 1.18
C ILE A 17 -2.08 -0.74 1.32
N ALA A 18 -3.36 -0.76 0.96
CA ALA A 18 -4.16 -1.99 0.97
C ALA A 18 -3.60 -3.05 0.01
N LEU A 19 -3.13 -2.66 -1.19
CA LEU A 19 -2.54 -3.60 -2.16
C LEU A 19 -1.28 -4.30 -1.62
N LEU A 20 -0.47 -3.60 -0.82
CA LEU A 20 0.70 -4.19 -0.16
C LEU A 20 0.35 -5.20 0.93
N ILE A 21 -0.83 -5.05 1.53
CA ILE A 21 -1.34 -5.87 2.64
C ILE A 21 -2.14 -7.08 2.12
N VAL A 22 -2.96 -6.85 1.08
CA VAL A 22 -3.94 -7.81 0.55
C VAL A 22 -3.32 -8.91 -0.31
N ALA A 23 -1.98 -9.03 -0.35
CA ALA A 23 -1.31 -10.09 -1.09
C ALA A 23 -1.82 -11.51 -0.72
N ASP A 24 -2.39 -11.69 0.48
CA ASP A 24 -3.04 -12.94 0.94
C ASP A 24 -4.54 -12.79 1.29
N THR A 25 -5.24 -11.84 0.65
CA THR A 25 -6.71 -11.66 0.66
C THR A 25 -7.38 -11.21 1.97
N LYS A 26 -6.65 -10.95 3.05
CA LYS A 26 -7.22 -10.38 4.30
C LYS A 26 -6.26 -9.45 5.01
N LEU A 27 -6.81 -8.34 5.51
CA LEU A 27 -6.15 -7.47 6.47
C LEU A 27 -6.20 -8.15 7.86
N ASP A 28 -5.06 -8.51 8.43
CA ASP A 28 -4.96 -9.03 9.81
C ASP A 28 -5.15 -7.87 10.81
N PRO A 29 -5.88 -8.08 11.94
CA PRO A 29 -5.86 -7.19 13.09
C PRO A 29 -4.50 -6.56 13.46
N ARG A 30 -3.38 -7.26 13.28
CA ARG A 30 -2.02 -6.75 13.57
C ARG A 30 -1.60 -5.63 12.61
N GLU A 31 -1.88 -5.80 11.32
CA GLU A 31 -1.59 -4.82 10.29
C GLU A 31 -2.44 -3.57 10.49
N LEU A 32 -3.71 -3.77 10.86
CA LEU A 32 -4.62 -2.70 11.19
C LEU A 32 -4.19 -1.93 12.44
N ALA A 33 -3.77 -2.64 13.48
CA ALA A 33 -3.20 -2.03 14.68
C ALA A 33 -1.94 -1.24 14.36
N MET A 34 -1.08 -1.74 13.48
CA MET A 34 0.11 -1.00 13.02
C MET A 34 -0.27 0.28 12.26
N LEU A 35 -1.30 0.24 11.41
CA LEU A 35 -1.82 1.45 10.74
C LEU A 35 -2.37 2.47 11.75
N ASP A 36 -3.10 2.00 12.76
CA ASP A 36 -3.62 2.83 13.86
C ASP A 36 -2.46 3.47 14.66
N GLU A 37 -1.43 2.70 15.04
CA GLU A 37 -0.25 3.18 15.81
C GLU A 37 0.60 4.22 15.05
N LEU A 38 0.56 4.19 13.72
CA LEU A 38 1.28 5.11 12.83
C LEU A 38 0.47 6.36 12.47
N ASP A 39 -0.76 6.48 12.95
CA ASP A 39 -1.72 7.49 12.49
C ASP A 39 -1.85 7.48 10.95
N ALA A 40 -1.84 6.28 10.35
CA ALA A 40 -1.74 6.14 8.90
C ALA A 40 -2.91 6.85 8.19
N PHE A 41 -4.12 6.71 8.74
CA PHE A 41 -5.35 7.27 8.19
C PHE A 41 -5.34 8.81 8.19
N GLY A 42 -5.00 9.43 9.32
CA GLY A 42 -4.88 10.88 9.43
C GLY A 42 -3.80 11.43 8.49
N ARG A 43 -2.67 10.72 8.36
CA ARG A 43 -1.54 11.14 7.53
C ARG A 43 -1.79 11.07 6.04
N ILE A 44 -2.59 10.12 5.57
CA ILE A 44 -3.01 10.07 4.17
C ILE A 44 -4.30 10.88 3.92
N GLY A 45 -4.95 11.37 4.97
CA GLY A 45 -6.14 12.22 4.90
C GLY A 45 -7.43 11.44 4.62
N ILE A 46 -7.57 10.23 5.17
CA ILE A 46 -8.75 9.38 5.02
C ILE A 46 -9.26 8.91 6.38
N GLU A 47 -10.55 8.61 6.48
CA GLU A 47 -11.12 7.96 7.66
C GLU A 47 -10.79 6.46 7.67
N ARG A 48 -10.66 5.87 8.86
CA ARG A 48 -10.39 4.43 9.01
C ARG A 48 -11.48 3.56 8.39
N THR A 49 -12.74 3.94 8.54
CA THR A 49 -13.89 3.24 7.94
C THR A 49 -13.83 3.26 6.42
N GLU A 50 -13.40 4.38 5.86
CA GLU A 50 -13.24 4.56 4.42
C GLU A 50 -12.06 3.76 3.89
N PHE A 51 -10.94 3.70 4.63
CA PHE A 51 -9.85 2.79 4.29
C PHE A 51 -10.31 1.33 4.23
N MET A 52 -11.11 0.88 5.21
CA MET A 52 -11.66 -0.48 5.21
C MET A 52 -12.58 -0.75 4.03
N ARG A 53 -13.39 0.24 3.61
CA ARG A 53 -14.21 0.16 2.39
C ARG A 53 -13.33 -0.03 1.16
N VAL A 54 -12.33 0.83 0.99
CA VAL A 54 -11.36 0.79 -0.12
C VAL A 54 -10.63 -0.55 -0.18
N ALA A 55 -10.20 -1.08 0.96
CA ALA A 55 -9.54 -2.38 1.04
C ALA A 55 -10.49 -3.52 0.64
N SER A 56 -11.75 -3.51 1.09
CA SER A 56 -12.75 -4.51 0.71
C SER A 56 -13.03 -4.50 -0.79
N GLU A 57 -13.22 -3.31 -1.37
CA GLU A 57 -13.46 -3.16 -2.81
C GLU A 57 -12.27 -3.62 -3.65
N LEU A 58 -11.05 -3.37 -3.18
CA LEU A 58 -9.85 -3.89 -3.81
C LEU A 58 -9.78 -5.42 -3.73
N CYS A 59 -10.09 -6.02 -2.57
CA CYS A 59 -10.17 -7.48 -2.43
C CYS A 59 -11.20 -8.09 -3.38
N GLU A 60 -12.37 -7.48 -3.52
CA GLU A 60 -13.41 -7.91 -4.45
C GLU A 60 -12.94 -7.79 -5.90
N GLU A 61 -12.36 -6.65 -6.30
CA GLU A 61 -11.81 -6.44 -7.65
C GLU A 61 -10.72 -7.46 -8.00
N LEU A 62 -9.85 -7.80 -7.05
CA LEU A 62 -8.82 -8.82 -7.22
C LEU A 62 -9.41 -10.23 -7.24
N GLY A 63 -10.33 -10.54 -6.32
CA GLY A 63 -11.00 -11.84 -6.21
C GLY A 63 -11.80 -12.19 -7.45
N GLU A 64 -12.58 -11.25 -7.99
CA GLU A 64 -13.30 -11.42 -9.26
C GLU A 64 -12.33 -11.73 -10.41
N ARG A 65 -11.18 -11.05 -10.48
CA ARG A 65 -10.17 -11.26 -11.51
C ARG A 65 -9.47 -12.62 -11.39
N LEU A 66 -9.14 -13.04 -10.17
CA LEU A 66 -8.52 -14.33 -9.88
C LEU A 66 -9.47 -15.51 -10.13
N GLN A 67 -10.76 -15.34 -9.87
CA GLN A 67 -11.78 -16.36 -10.19
C GLN A 67 -11.91 -16.60 -11.70
N GLN A 68 -11.70 -15.57 -12.52
CA GLN A 68 -11.74 -15.69 -13.98
C GLN A 68 -10.48 -16.37 -14.56
N ARG A 69 -9.34 -16.37 -13.84
CA ARG A 69 -8.10 -17.09 -14.22
C ARG A 69 -7.28 -17.51 -12.98
N PRO A 70 -7.14 -18.81 -12.68
CA PRO A 70 -6.43 -19.31 -11.50
C PRO A 70 -4.88 -19.25 -11.58
N TRP A 71 -4.33 -18.50 -12.54
CA TRP A 71 -2.88 -18.36 -12.73
C TRP A 71 -2.52 -16.87 -12.84
N LEU A 72 -1.50 -16.44 -12.09
CA LEU A 72 -0.98 -15.07 -12.08
C LEU A 72 -0.60 -14.62 -13.51
N THR A 73 -1.26 -13.60 -14.06
CA THR A 73 -1.09 -13.16 -15.46
C THR A 73 -0.60 -11.72 -15.59
N LEU A 74 -0.13 -11.35 -16.78
CA LEU A 74 0.24 -9.98 -17.19
C LEU A 74 -0.80 -8.91 -16.78
N SER A 75 -2.06 -9.30 -16.61
CA SER A 75 -3.17 -8.45 -16.18
C SER A 75 -3.02 -7.89 -14.77
N GLU A 76 -2.46 -8.65 -13.82
CA GLU A 76 -2.24 -8.16 -12.45
C GLU A 76 -1.06 -7.19 -12.40
N ARG A 77 -0.03 -7.46 -13.20
CA ARG A 77 1.10 -6.53 -13.35
C ARG A 77 0.65 -5.20 -13.94
N ALA A 78 -0.25 -5.22 -14.93
CA ALA A 78 -0.83 -4.01 -15.49
C ALA A 78 -1.71 -3.26 -14.47
N LEU A 79 -2.43 -3.99 -13.62
CA LEU A 79 -3.21 -3.40 -12.53
C LEU A 79 -2.31 -2.73 -11.49
N ILE A 80 -1.30 -3.45 -10.97
CA ILE A 80 -0.31 -2.93 -10.03
C ILE A 80 0.37 -1.70 -10.62
N GLU A 81 0.80 -1.77 -11.88
CA GLU A 81 1.42 -0.65 -12.58
C GLU A 81 0.46 0.55 -12.67
N ALA A 82 -0.80 0.33 -13.02
CA ALA A 82 -1.80 1.39 -13.05
C ALA A 82 -2.05 2.01 -11.67
N GLU A 83 -2.07 1.20 -10.60
CA GLU A 83 -2.19 1.71 -9.22
C GLU A 83 -0.95 2.54 -8.84
N LEU A 84 0.26 2.08 -9.18
CA LEU A 84 1.50 2.81 -8.89
C LEU A 84 1.60 4.16 -9.61
N GLN A 85 0.87 4.36 -10.71
CA GLN A 85 0.77 5.65 -11.43
C GLN A 85 -0.22 6.64 -10.80
N THR A 86 -1.05 6.20 -9.85
CA THR A 86 -2.03 7.08 -9.18
C THR A 86 -1.34 8.02 -8.20
N VAL A 87 -0.23 7.62 -7.57
CA VAL A 87 0.55 8.49 -6.69
C VAL A 87 1.78 9.00 -7.41
N ARG A 88 1.82 10.31 -7.69
CA ARG A 88 2.87 10.98 -8.48
C ARG A 88 3.71 11.91 -7.62
N ASP A 89 3.12 12.51 -6.59
CA ASP A 89 3.82 13.37 -5.65
C ASP A 89 4.94 12.60 -4.90
N PRO A 90 6.21 13.05 -4.94
CA PRO A 90 7.31 12.36 -4.30
C PRO A 90 7.19 12.25 -2.77
N ALA A 91 6.56 13.20 -2.09
CA ALA A 91 6.37 13.12 -0.65
C ALA A 91 5.32 12.05 -0.31
N ARG A 92 4.24 11.95 -1.09
CA ARG A 92 3.23 10.89 -0.96
C ARG A 92 3.79 9.51 -1.25
N ARG A 93 4.64 9.37 -2.27
CA ARG A 93 5.35 8.09 -2.55
C ARG A 93 6.18 7.62 -1.37
N ARG A 94 6.96 8.53 -0.76
CA ARG A 94 7.75 8.21 0.45
C ARG A 94 6.83 7.84 1.62
N LEU A 95 5.74 8.57 1.81
CA LEU A 95 4.76 8.28 2.86
C LEU A 95 4.15 6.88 2.69
N VAL A 96 3.68 6.53 1.48
CA VAL A 96 3.12 5.22 1.18
C VAL A 96 4.16 4.12 1.35
N ALA A 97 5.38 4.30 0.81
CA ALA A 97 6.45 3.30 0.95
C ALA A 97 6.83 3.05 2.42
N ARG A 98 6.83 4.10 3.24
CA ARG A 98 7.12 4.02 4.68
C ARG A 98 6.00 3.31 5.45
N LEU A 99 4.74 3.68 5.21
CA LEU A 99 3.58 3.02 5.81
C LEU A 99 3.52 1.55 5.40
N GLY A 100 3.67 1.27 4.11
CA GLY A 100 3.73 -0.08 3.56
C GLY A 100 4.83 -0.93 4.20
N ALA A 101 6.05 -0.40 4.32
CA ALA A 101 7.16 -1.10 4.96
C ALA A 101 6.85 -1.49 6.42
N ALA A 102 6.26 -0.58 7.19
CA ALA A 102 5.93 -0.85 8.58
C ALA A 102 4.86 -1.94 8.69
N VAL A 103 3.83 -1.88 7.86
CA VAL A 103 2.73 -2.85 7.89
C VAL A 103 3.16 -4.25 7.47
N ILE A 104 3.89 -4.40 6.36
CA ILE A 104 4.38 -5.72 5.91
C ILE A 104 5.37 -6.35 6.89
N THR A 105 5.94 -5.56 7.82
CA THR A 105 6.84 -6.07 8.87
C THR A 105 6.16 -6.25 10.23
N ALA A 106 4.88 -5.89 10.36
CA ALA A 106 4.19 -5.80 11.66
C ALA A 106 4.07 -7.15 12.38
N ASP A 107 3.96 -8.25 11.64
CA ASP A 107 3.87 -9.60 12.20
C ASP A 107 5.22 -10.33 12.31
N GLY A 108 6.30 -9.68 11.84
CA GLY A 108 7.66 -10.24 11.79
C GLY A 108 7.87 -11.30 10.70
N ARG A 109 6.91 -11.50 9.79
CA ARG A 109 6.95 -12.51 8.72
C ARG A 109 6.51 -11.93 7.39
N VAL A 110 7.42 -11.20 6.75
CA VAL A 110 7.19 -10.73 5.38
C VAL A 110 7.08 -11.93 4.43
N GLN A 111 5.95 -12.07 3.77
CA GLN A 111 5.74 -13.10 2.75
C GLN A 111 6.54 -12.77 1.47
N ASP A 112 6.91 -13.79 0.70
CA ASP A 112 7.66 -13.58 -0.55
C ASP A 112 6.88 -12.72 -1.55
N SER A 113 5.55 -12.84 -1.60
CA SER A 113 4.65 -12.04 -2.44
C SER A 113 4.66 -10.56 -2.06
N GLU A 114 4.53 -10.25 -0.76
CA GLU A 114 4.60 -8.89 -0.21
C GLU A 114 5.95 -8.24 -0.51
N ARG A 115 7.04 -9.01 -0.32
CA ARG A 115 8.40 -8.55 -0.58
C ARG A 115 8.60 -8.21 -2.06
N VAL A 116 8.16 -9.08 -2.98
CA VAL A 116 8.28 -8.86 -4.42
C VAL A 116 7.48 -7.63 -4.85
N LEU A 117 6.25 -7.47 -4.34
CA LEU A 117 5.42 -6.31 -4.64
C LEU A 117 6.04 -5.01 -4.10
N PHE A 118 6.53 -5.03 -2.86
CA PHE A 118 7.18 -3.88 -2.24
C PHE A 118 8.47 -3.49 -2.97
N ASP A 119 9.33 -4.45 -3.33
CA ASP A 119 10.53 -4.19 -4.12
C ASP A 119 10.18 -3.63 -5.51
N HIS A 120 9.09 -4.10 -6.12
CA HIS A 120 8.61 -3.55 -7.39
C HIS A 120 8.14 -2.09 -7.27
N LEU A 121 7.40 -1.76 -6.21
CA LEU A 121 6.98 -0.40 -5.89
C LEU A 121 8.19 0.53 -5.72
N LEU A 122 9.20 0.11 -4.95
CA LEU A 122 10.43 0.89 -4.75
C LEU A 122 11.15 1.15 -6.07
N LEU A 123 11.35 0.10 -6.87
CA LEU A 123 11.97 0.21 -8.19
C LEU A 123 11.20 1.19 -9.08
N ARG A 124 9.87 1.13 -9.07
CA ARG A 124 9.04 1.98 -9.94
C ARG A 124 9.07 3.44 -9.55
N TRP A 125 9.19 3.74 -8.26
CA TRP A 125 9.27 5.09 -7.74
C TRP A 125 10.69 5.64 -7.62
N GLY A 126 11.70 4.84 -7.98
CA GLY A 126 13.11 5.23 -7.85
C GLY A 126 13.55 5.39 -6.40
N LEU A 127 12.91 4.64 -5.49
CA LEU A 127 13.23 4.63 -4.08
C LEU A 127 14.12 3.44 -3.74
N THR A 128 14.96 3.62 -2.72
CA THR A 128 15.74 2.55 -2.11
C THR A 128 15.19 2.20 -0.73
N ARG A 129 15.55 1.03 -0.22
CA ARG A 129 15.27 0.68 1.18
C ARG A 129 15.93 1.65 2.17
N ALA A 130 17.03 2.29 1.78
CA ALA A 130 17.68 3.33 2.59
C ALA A 130 16.83 4.60 2.68
N ASP A 131 16.20 5.02 1.57
CA ASP A 131 15.28 6.17 1.56
C ASP A 131 14.08 5.92 2.49
N VAL A 132 13.53 4.70 2.46
CA VAL A 132 12.45 4.31 3.37
C VAL A 132 12.93 4.31 4.82
N SER A 133 14.10 3.73 5.11
CA SER A 133 14.67 3.70 6.46
C SER A 133 14.99 5.10 6.99
N GLN A 134 15.35 6.04 6.12
CA GLN A 134 15.54 7.43 6.47
C GLN A 134 14.20 8.10 6.81
N ALA A 135 13.18 7.92 5.97
CA ALA A 135 11.84 8.46 6.23
C ALA A 135 11.23 7.93 7.55
N VAL A 136 11.45 6.65 7.89
CA VAL A 136 11.04 6.10 9.19
C VAL A 136 11.71 6.82 10.36
N ARG A 137 13.02 7.13 10.25
CA ARG A 137 13.79 7.81 11.31
C ARG A 137 13.37 9.27 11.49
N GLU A 138 13.16 10.00 10.39
CA GLU A 138 12.72 11.39 10.40
C GLU A 138 11.35 11.54 11.09
N ASP A 139 10.44 10.62 10.83
CA ASP A 139 9.14 10.56 11.48
C ASP A 139 9.22 10.24 12.98
N GLY A 140 10.05 9.27 13.37
CA GLY A 140 10.26 8.94 14.77
C GLY A 140 10.81 10.11 15.57
N ALA A 141 11.70 10.91 14.96
CA ALA A 141 12.22 12.14 15.55
C ALA A 141 11.13 13.22 15.71
N GLY A 142 10.21 13.33 14.74
CA GLY A 142 9.08 14.26 14.80
C GLY A 142 8.00 13.91 15.84
N ARG A 143 7.88 12.62 16.23
CA ARG A 143 6.96 12.17 17.29
C ARG A 143 7.50 12.37 18.71
N ALA A 144 8.80 12.58 18.87
CA ALA A 144 9.47 12.69 20.17
C ALA A 144 9.70 14.15 20.63
N SER A 145 9.24 15.13 19.86
CA SER A 145 9.28 16.58 20.17
C SER A 145 7.89 17.11 20.45
#